data_AF-A0A315X257-F1
#
_entry.id   AF-A0A315X257-F1
#
_cell.length_a   1.000
_cell.length_b   1.000
_cell.length_c   1.000
_cell.angle_alpha   90.00
_cell.angle_beta   90.00
_cell.angle_gamma   90.00
#
_symmetry.space_group_name_H-M   'P 1'
#
loop_
_entity.id
_entity.type
_entity.pdbx_description
1 polymer ?
#
loop_
_entity_poly.entity_id
_entity_poly.type
_entity_poly.pdbx_seq_one_letter_code
_entity_poly.pdbx_strand_id
1 'polypeptide(L)'
;MTTSGATPAASATSPTTWSIAACKRTPKGTWRGPANRGLSRSVVQVVAMKLDDATIARLSEFVPERDLRAARIVTGRPGRWLPALIGMGAITFAPFVIFRSGRYRTDTPRGLALIAHETMHVGQVRELGRIRFYWRYLTGQLRYGFRHDRHPMEVPCIERQREVRRTLEARSGGGAW
;
A
#
# COMPACT_ATOMS: atom_id res chain seq x y z
N MET A 1 59.52 -38.42 -10.39
CA MET A 1 59.97 -37.17 -11.02
C MET A 1 58.72 -36.34 -11.32
N THR A 2 58.68 -35.10 -10.80
CA THR A 2 57.99 -33.87 -11.30
C THR A 2 56.48 -33.94 -11.64
N THR A 3 55.59 -33.01 -11.27
CA THR A 3 55.57 -31.75 -10.49
C THR A 3 54.11 -31.27 -10.41
N SER A 4 53.78 -30.60 -9.29
CA SER A 4 52.92 -29.41 -9.11
C SER A 4 51.66 -29.15 -9.96
N GLY A 5 50.57 -28.84 -9.25
CA GLY A 5 49.44 -28.08 -9.78
C GLY A 5 48.54 -27.55 -8.66
N ALA A 6 49.05 -26.58 -7.89
CA ALA A 6 48.27 -25.85 -6.89
C ALA A 6 47.46 -24.72 -7.56
N THR A 7 46.20 -24.55 -7.15
CA THR A 7 45.39 -23.36 -7.45
C THR A 7 44.87 -22.79 -6.12
N PRO A 8 45.23 -21.55 -5.73
CA PRO A 8 44.66 -20.91 -4.56
C PRO A 8 43.34 -20.22 -4.88
N ALA A 9 42.36 -20.43 -4.02
CA ALA A 9 41.07 -19.77 -4.02
C ALA A 9 41.02 -18.63 -2.99
N ALA A 10 40.12 -17.69 -3.27
CA ALA A 10 39.45 -16.77 -2.35
C ALA A 10 40.20 -15.50 -1.93
N SER A 11 39.92 -14.46 -2.72
CA SER A 11 39.80 -13.05 -2.32
C SER A 11 38.95 -12.87 -1.07
N ALA A 12 39.44 -12.10 -0.10
CA ALA A 12 38.62 -11.47 0.93
C ALA A 12 39.26 -10.14 1.34
N THR A 13 38.74 -9.05 0.77
CA THR A 13 39.14 -7.68 1.09
C THR A 13 38.07 -7.05 2.00
N SER A 14 38.48 -6.76 3.23
CA SER A 14 38.07 -5.68 4.16
C SER A 14 36.59 -5.28 4.31
N PRO A 15 36.03 -5.32 5.54
CA PRO A 15 34.88 -4.51 5.91
C PRO A 15 35.28 -3.06 6.19
N THR A 16 34.65 -2.12 5.48
CA THR A 16 34.77 -0.67 5.68
C THR A 16 33.89 -0.23 6.84
N THR A 17 34.55 0.33 7.85
CA THR A 17 34.00 1.05 9.01
C THR A 17 33.18 2.26 8.56
N TRP A 18 31.92 2.35 9.02
CA TRP A 18 31.13 3.59 8.96
C TRP A 18 30.95 4.15 10.37
N SER A 19 31.83 5.09 10.72
CA SER A 19 31.67 6.01 11.86
C SER A 19 30.63 7.07 11.49
N ILE A 20 29.52 7.13 12.25
CA ILE A 20 28.60 8.28 12.19
C ILE A 20 28.88 9.14 13.42
N ALA A 21 29.56 10.25 13.17
CA ALA A 21 29.82 11.31 14.14
C ALA A 21 28.51 11.93 14.62
N ALA A 22 28.40 12.06 15.94
CA ALA A 22 27.29 12.69 16.64
C ALA A 22 27.18 14.18 16.28
N CYS A 23 25.98 14.55 15.85
CA CYS A 23 25.53 15.90 15.52
C CYS A 23 25.57 16.81 16.77
N LYS A 24 26.32 17.91 16.72
CA LYS A 24 26.24 19.02 17.69
C LYS A 24 25.60 20.24 17.04
N ARG A 25 24.42 20.63 17.52
CA ARG A 25 23.79 21.97 17.46
C ARG A 25 22.85 22.03 18.69
N THR A 26 22.65 23.12 19.43
CA THR A 26 22.64 24.55 19.12
C THR A 26 22.61 25.35 20.46
N PRO A 27 23.00 26.63 20.50
CA PRO A 27 22.84 27.48 21.68
C PRO A 27 21.43 28.08 21.82
N LYS A 28 21.16 28.52 23.05
CA LYS A 28 19.95 29.15 23.57
C LYS A 28 19.64 30.47 22.84
N GLY A 29 18.38 30.65 22.44
CA GLY A 29 17.83 31.92 21.97
C GLY A 29 16.35 32.00 22.30
N THR A 30 16.01 32.71 23.37
CA THR A 30 14.64 33.07 23.76
C THR A 30 14.12 34.17 22.85
N TRP A 31 13.10 33.87 22.05
CA TRP A 31 12.35 34.87 21.28
C TRP A 31 10.91 34.90 21.79
N ARG A 32 10.50 36.04 22.39
CA ARG A 32 9.10 36.38 22.68
C ARG A 32 8.57 37.16 21.47
N GLY A 33 7.65 36.56 20.73
CA GLY A 33 6.82 37.21 19.71
C GLY A 33 5.33 37.11 20.09
N PRO A 34 4.48 38.01 19.59
CA PRO A 34 3.20 38.36 20.22
C PRO A 34 2.10 37.32 19.99
N ALA A 35 1.16 37.31 20.94
CA ALA A 35 -0.06 36.52 20.92
C ALA A 35 -0.90 36.82 19.67
N ASN A 36 -0.99 35.84 18.78
CA ASN A 36 -1.98 35.83 17.71
C ASN A 36 -3.07 34.81 18.04
N ARG A 37 -4.20 35.32 18.52
CA ARG A 37 -5.50 34.64 18.44
C ARG A 37 -5.84 34.51 16.95
N GLY A 38 -5.45 33.39 16.35
CA GLY A 38 -5.83 33.00 15.01
C GLY A 38 -6.73 31.79 15.09
N LEU A 39 -7.96 31.93 14.57
CA LEU A 39 -8.92 30.85 14.34
C LEU A 39 -8.24 29.54 13.97
N SER A 40 -8.46 28.50 14.78
CA SER A 40 -8.08 27.14 14.47
C SER A 40 -8.85 26.66 13.23
N ARG A 41 -8.34 26.98 12.05
CA ARG A 41 -8.59 26.17 10.86
C ARG A 41 -7.86 24.87 11.11
N SER A 42 -8.58 23.91 11.70
CA SER A 42 -8.22 22.51 11.65
C SER A 42 -8.13 22.11 10.18
N VAL A 43 -6.95 22.31 9.57
CA VAL A 43 -6.57 21.65 8.33
C VAL A 43 -6.58 20.18 8.70
N VAL A 44 -7.67 19.50 8.34
CA VAL A 44 -7.77 18.05 8.45
C VAL A 44 -6.75 17.50 7.48
N GLN A 45 -5.53 17.27 7.97
CA GLN A 45 -4.44 16.76 7.17
C GLN A 45 -4.81 15.32 6.81
N VAL A 46 -5.23 15.12 5.55
CA VAL A 46 -5.43 13.79 5.00
C VAL A 46 -4.04 13.18 4.87
N VAL A 47 -3.59 12.47 5.91
CA VAL A 47 -2.30 11.77 5.88
C VAL A 47 -2.46 10.57 4.94
N ALA A 48 -2.03 10.76 3.70
CA ALA A 48 -1.90 9.69 2.71
C ALA A 48 -0.53 9.03 2.92
N MET A 49 -0.51 7.82 3.46
CA MET A 49 0.72 7.06 3.71
C MET A 49 1.04 6.15 2.51
N LYS A 50 2.33 5.84 2.32
CA LYS A 50 2.73 4.77 1.40
C LYS A 50 2.52 3.41 2.08
N LEU A 51 2.38 2.33 1.31
CA LEU A 51 2.52 1.00 1.88
C LEU A 51 3.93 0.84 2.44
N ASP A 52 4.05 0.16 3.57
CA ASP A 52 5.34 -0.25 4.14
C ASP A 52 5.98 -1.36 3.30
N ASP A 53 7.32 -1.45 3.33
CA ASP A 53 8.06 -2.40 2.51
C ASP A 53 7.78 -3.87 2.88
N ALA A 54 7.42 -4.16 4.14
CA ALA A 54 7.07 -5.52 4.55
C ALA A 54 5.74 -5.97 3.93
N THR A 55 4.73 -5.08 3.89
CA THR A 55 3.47 -5.32 3.18
C THR A 55 3.72 -5.46 1.68
N ILE A 56 4.58 -4.62 1.09
CA ILE A 56 4.93 -4.72 -0.34
C ILE A 56 5.56 -6.09 -0.63
N ALA A 57 6.55 -6.52 0.15
CA ALA A 57 7.22 -7.81 -0.04
C ALA A 57 6.27 -9.02 0.08
N ARG A 58 5.24 -8.93 0.95
CA ARG A 58 4.22 -9.98 1.07
C ARG A 58 3.27 -10.03 -0.13
N LEU A 59 3.04 -8.89 -0.78
CA LEU A 59 2.05 -8.76 -1.85
C LEU A 59 2.67 -8.76 -3.25
N SER A 60 3.99 -8.59 -3.39
CA SER A 60 4.69 -8.48 -4.68
C SER A 60 4.60 -9.75 -5.53
N GLU A 61 4.36 -10.90 -4.90
CA GLU A 61 4.04 -12.17 -5.58
C GLU A 61 2.72 -12.10 -6.35
N PHE A 62 1.75 -11.32 -5.85
CA PHE A 62 0.39 -11.28 -6.36
C PHE A 62 0.06 -10.03 -7.15
N VAL A 63 0.70 -8.90 -6.86
CA VAL A 63 0.44 -7.62 -7.51
C VAL A 63 1.78 -7.00 -7.91
N PRO A 64 1.90 -6.42 -9.12
CA PRO A 64 3.13 -5.77 -9.54
C PRO A 64 3.59 -4.71 -8.53
N GLU A 65 4.85 -4.78 -8.13
CA GLU A 65 5.42 -3.89 -7.11
C GLU A 65 5.26 -2.40 -7.45
N ARG A 66 5.33 -2.05 -8.74
CA ARG A 66 5.07 -0.69 -9.23
C ARG A 66 3.70 -0.16 -8.81
N ASP A 67 2.67 -1.01 -8.83
CA ASP A 67 1.30 -0.62 -8.52
C ASP A 67 1.09 -0.55 -7.00
N LEU A 68 1.74 -1.45 -6.24
CA LEU A 68 1.83 -1.40 -4.78
C LEU A 68 2.50 -0.10 -4.28
N ARG A 69 3.63 0.28 -4.88
CA ARG A 69 4.38 1.50 -4.53
C ARG A 69 3.70 2.79 -4.97
N ALA A 70 2.90 2.74 -6.02
CA ALA A 70 2.11 3.88 -6.49
C ALA A 70 0.95 4.20 -5.54
N ALA A 71 0.39 3.19 -4.86
CA ALA A 71 -0.75 3.36 -3.96
C ALA A 71 -0.43 4.29 -2.77
N ARG A 72 -1.44 5.07 -2.39
CA ARG A 72 -1.41 6.02 -1.28
C ARG A 72 -2.59 5.74 -0.36
N ILE A 73 -2.32 5.12 0.78
CA ILE A 73 -3.35 4.72 1.73
C ILE A 73 -3.82 5.93 2.52
N VAL A 74 -5.11 6.20 2.43
CA VAL A 74 -5.79 7.21 3.20
C VAL A 74 -6.62 6.48 4.24
N THR A 75 -6.11 6.43 5.46
CA THR A 75 -6.88 5.94 6.60
C THR A 75 -7.53 7.09 7.36
N GLY A 76 -7.08 8.35 7.27
CA GLY A 76 -7.54 9.50 8.07
C GLY A 76 -8.94 10.07 7.73
N ARG A 77 -9.52 10.86 8.65
CA ARG A 77 -10.67 11.74 8.33
C ARG A 77 -10.20 12.82 7.32
N PRO A 78 -11.09 13.32 6.42
CA PRO A 78 -12.51 13.05 6.31
C PRO A 78 -12.85 11.84 5.41
N GLY A 79 -11.91 11.23 4.68
CA GLY A 79 -12.21 10.17 3.70
C GLY A 79 -12.87 8.89 4.27
N ARG A 80 -12.75 8.62 5.58
CA ARG A 80 -13.26 7.42 6.25
C ARG A 80 -14.76 7.13 6.09
N TRP A 81 -15.61 8.14 5.92
CA TRP A 81 -17.06 7.93 5.81
C TRP A 81 -17.50 7.49 4.42
N LEU A 82 -16.70 7.80 3.40
CA LEU A 82 -17.09 7.60 2.00
C LEU A 82 -17.31 6.12 1.65
N PRO A 83 -16.40 5.18 1.99
CA PRO A 83 -16.67 3.75 1.77
C PRO A 83 -17.85 3.23 2.58
N ALA A 84 -18.07 3.76 3.80
CA ALA A 84 -19.17 3.32 4.66
C ALA A 84 -20.53 3.72 4.10
N LEU A 85 -20.65 4.90 3.50
CA LEU A 85 -21.88 5.42 2.90
C LEU A 85 -22.34 4.61 1.67
N ILE A 86 -21.40 4.01 0.96
CA ILE A 86 -21.65 3.16 -0.22
C ILE A 86 -21.58 1.67 0.09
N GLY A 87 -21.52 1.28 1.38
CA GLY A 87 -21.51 -0.12 1.81
C GLY A 87 -20.22 -0.90 1.50
N MET A 88 -19.14 -0.21 1.11
CA MET A 88 -17.87 -0.83 0.71
C MET A 88 -16.84 -0.92 1.86
N GLY A 89 -15.88 -1.85 1.72
CA GLY A 89 -14.76 -2.02 2.64
C GLY A 89 -13.63 -1.01 2.41
N ALA A 90 -13.40 -0.65 1.16
CA ALA A 90 -12.46 0.36 0.71
C ALA A 90 -12.90 0.90 -0.67
N ILE A 91 -12.28 1.98 -1.12
CA ILE A 91 -12.50 2.57 -2.45
C ILE A 91 -11.17 3.10 -2.99
N THR A 92 -10.92 2.86 -4.27
CA THR A 92 -9.73 3.34 -4.97
C THR A 92 -10.05 4.56 -5.84
N PHE A 93 -9.40 5.68 -5.51
CA PHE A 93 -9.29 6.88 -6.33
C PHE A 93 -7.82 7.11 -6.71
N ALA A 94 -7.31 6.33 -7.66
CA ALA A 94 -5.88 6.23 -7.90
C ALA A 94 -5.18 7.60 -8.06
N PRO A 95 -4.07 7.83 -7.33
CA PRO A 95 -3.29 6.84 -6.57
C PRO A 95 -3.79 6.59 -5.13
N PHE A 96 -4.86 7.25 -4.70
CA PHE A 96 -5.36 7.16 -3.32
C PHE A 96 -6.26 5.94 -3.12
N VAL A 97 -6.06 5.24 -2.02
CA VAL A 97 -6.89 4.11 -1.59
C VAL A 97 -7.43 4.44 -0.21
N ILE A 98 -8.75 4.54 -0.09
CA ILE A 98 -9.42 4.94 1.15
C ILE A 98 -10.06 3.69 1.78
N PHE A 99 -9.64 3.36 3.00
CA PHE A 99 -10.21 2.22 3.73
C PHE A 99 -11.26 2.66 4.74
N ARG A 100 -12.31 1.84 4.90
CA ARG A 100 -13.23 1.96 6.03
C ARG A 100 -12.49 1.70 7.34
N SER A 101 -12.98 2.31 8.43
CA SER A 101 -12.43 2.09 9.78
C SER A 101 -12.29 0.59 10.09
N GLY A 102 -11.10 0.17 10.53
CA GLY A 102 -10.77 -1.21 10.89
C GLY A 102 -10.58 -2.18 9.72
N ARG A 103 -10.69 -1.73 8.45
CA ARG A 103 -10.49 -2.59 7.27
C ARG A 103 -9.07 -2.57 6.71
N TYR A 104 -8.30 -1.51 6.95
CA TYR A 104 -6.88 -1.50 6.67
C TYR A 104 -6.14 -2.34 7.72
N ARG A 105 -5.72 -3.55 7.32
CA ARG A 105 -5.05 -4.52 8.18
C ARG A 105 -3.92 -5.19 7.40
N THR A 106 -2.68 -4.96 7.80
CA THR A 106 -1.48 -5.57 7.18
C THR A 106 -1.03 -6.85 7.88
N ASP A 107 -1.66 -7.15 9.02
CA ASP A 107 -1.39 -8.27 9.92
C ASP A 107 -2.24 -9.52 9.62
N THR A 108 -3.29 -9.39 8.81
CA THR A 108 -4.22 -10.50 8.54
C THR A 108 -4.28 -10.84 7.05
N PRO A 109 -4.46 -12.13 6.69
CA PRO A 109 -4.66 -12.55 5.31
C PRO A 109 -5.82 -11.80 4.63
N ARG A 110 -6.93 -11.59 5.34
CA ARG A 110 -8.10 -10.86 4.83
C ARG A 110 -7.79 -9.40 4.54
N GLY A 111 -7.04 -8.74 5.41
CA GLY A 111 -6.65 -7.34 5.22
C GLY A 111 -5.66 -7.17 4.08
N LEU A 112 -4.64 -8.04 4.01
CA LEU A 112 -3.67 -8.07 2.91
C LEU A 112 -4.34 -8.35 1.57
N ALA A 113 -5.30 -9.27 1.52
CA ALA A 113 -6.09 -9.54 0.32
C ALA A 113 -6.90 -8.32 -0.13
N LEU A 114 -7.49 -7.56 0.80
CA LEU A 114 -8.20 -6.32 0.47
C LEU A 114 -7.23 -5.25 -0.05
N ILE A 115 -6.04 -5.12 0.53
CA ILE A 115 -5.00 -4.22 0.03
C ILE A 115 -4.61 -4.59 -1.41
N ALA A 116 -4.40 -5.88 -1.67
CA ALA A 116 -4.10 -6.38 -3.02
C ALA A 116 -5.21 -6.01 -4.02
N HIS A 117 -6.47 -6.23 -3.65
CA HIS A 117 -7.63 -5.87 -4.45
C HIS A 117 -7.62 -4.39 -4.86
N GLU A 118 -7.49 -3.49 -3.89
CA GLU A 118 -7.49 -2.04 -4.17
C GLU A 118 -6.28 -1.62 -5.02
N THR A 119 -5.09 -2.21 -4.77
CA THR A 119 -3.89 -1.90 -5.56
C THR A 119 -3.99 -2.39 -7.01
N MET A 120 -4.79 -3.41 -7.31
CA MET A 120 -5.09 -3.79 -8.70
C MET A 120 -5.86 -2.70 -9.43
N HIS A 121 -6.80 -2.01 -8.77
CA HIS A 121 -7.48 -0.86 -9.39
C HIS A 121 -6.51 0.28 -9.70
N VAL A 122 -5.45 0.47 -8.90
CA VAL A 122 -4.37 1.42 -9.22
C VAL A 122 -3.67 1.02 -10.52
N GLY A 123 -3.35 -0.27 -10.70
CA GLY A 123 -2.78 -0.81 -11.93
C GLY A 123 -3.71 -0.66 -13.14
N GLN A 124 -5.00 -0.95 -12.98
CA GLN A 124 -6.02 -0.77 -14.02
C GLN A 124 -6.15 0.70 -14.43
N VAL A 125 -6.09 1.65 -13.48
CA VAL A 125 -6.08 3.09 -13.78
C VAL A 125 -4.82 3.49 -14.54
N ARG A 126 -3.65 2.93 -14.19
CA ARG A 126 -2.40 3.18 -14.91
C ARG A 126 -2.48 2.70 -16.36
N GLU A 127 -3.06 1.53 -16.59
CA GLU A 127 -3.13 0.91 -17.92
C GLU A 127 -4.17 1.55 -18.83
N LEU A 128 -5.35 1.89 -18.29
CA LEU A 128 -6.44 2.48 -19.08
C LEU A 128 -6.40 4.01 -19.11
N GLY A 129 -5.71 4.64 -18.17
CA GLY A 129 -5.85 6.05 -17.87
C GLY A 129 -7.10 6.34 -17.03
N ARG A 130 -7.06 7.42 -16.23
CA ARG A 130 -8.12 7.80 -15.27
C ARG A 130 -9.49 7.93 -15.93
N ILE A 131 -9.58 8.68 -17.02
CA ILE A 131 -10.86 8.99 -17.68
C ILE A 131 -11.54 7.71 -18.17
N ARG A 132 -10.79 6.88 -18.92
CA ARG A 132 -11.31 5.63 -19.48
C ARG A 132 -11.65 4.63 -18.38
N PHE A 133 -10.84 4.55 -17.32
CA PHE A 133 -11.13 3.69 -16.17
C PHE A 133 -12.46 4.06 -15.53
N TYR A 134 -12.65 5.32 -15.12
CA TYR A 134 -13.87 5.72 -14.42
C TYR A 134 -15.10 5.63 -15.33
N TRP A 135 -14.95 5.93 -16.63
CA TRP A 135 -16.04 5.73 -17.59
C TRP A 135 -16.44 4.25 -17.72
N ARG A 136 -15.47 3.34 -17.90
CA ARG A 136 -15.75 1.88 -17.95
C ARG A 136 -16.32 1.36 -16.64
N TYR A 137 -15.84 1.87 -15.52
CA TYR A 137 -16.33 1.50 -14.20
C TYR A 137 -17.79 1.96 -14.00
N LEU A 138 -18.10 3.22 -14.33
CA LEU A 138 -19.46 3.74 -14.19
C LEU A 138 -20.44 3.05 -15.15
N THR A 139 -20.06 2.88 -16.42
CA THR A 139 -20.90 2.19 -17.40
C THR A 139 -21.11 0.72 -17.04
N GLY A 140 -20.10 0.04 -16.50
CA GLY A 140 -20.25 -1.31 -15.96
C GLY A 140 -21.21 -1.34 -14.78
N GLN A 141 -21.09 -0.42 -13.82
CA GLN A 141 -21.99 -0.35 -12.66
C GLN A 141 -23.44 -0.12 -13.08
N LEU A 142 -23.69 0.74 -14.07
CA LEU A 142 -25.03 0.96 -14.64
C LEU A 142 -25.56 -0.29 -15.35
N ARG A 143 -24.71 -0.99 -16.11
CA ARG A 143 -25.11 -2.19 -16.88
C ARG A 143 -25.38 -3.40 -16.00
N TYR A 144 -24.66 -3.55 -14.90
CA TYR A 144 -24.74 -4.72 -14.01
C TYR A 144 -25.45 -4.44 -12.68
N GLY A 145 -26.02 -3.25 -12.52
CA GLY A 145 -26.84 -2.89 -11.35
C GLY A 145 -26.06 -2.89 -10.03
N PHE A 146 -24.83 -2.34 -10.04
CA PHE A 146 -23.95 -2.29 -8.85
C PHE A 146 -23.58 -3.67 -8.25
N ARG A 147 -23.76 -4.75 -9.02
CA ARG A 147 -23.35 -6.10 -8.63
C ARG A 147 -21.86 -6.29 -8.93
N HIS A 148 -21.03 -6.10 -7.90
CA HIS A 148 -19.57 -6.18 -7.98
C HIS A 148 -19.09 -7.52 -8.56
N ASP A 149 -19.73 -8.64 -8.21
CA ASP A 149 -19.35 -9.98 -8.72
C ASP A 149 -19.53 -10.17 -10.24
N ARG A 150 -20.27 -9.28 -10.91
CA ARG A 150 -20.51 -9.32 -12.36
C ARG A 150 -19.83 -8.17 -13.10
N HIS A 151 -19.20 -7.25 -12.38
CA HIS A 151 -18.57 -6.09 -12.98
C HIS A 151 -17.21 -6.49 -13.60
N PRO A 152 -17.00 -6.34 -14.92
CA PRO A 152 -15.83 -6.89 -15.61
C PRO A 152 -14.47 -6.45 -15.06
N MET A 153 -14.40 -5.26 -14.44
CA MET A 153 -13.16 -4.76 -13.83
C MET A 153 -12.99 -5.19 -12.37
N GLU A 154 -14.07 -5.59 -11.70
CA GLU A 154 -14.06 -6.10 -10.33
C GLU A 154 -13.72 -7.57 -10.30
N VAL A 155 -14.23 -8.37 -11.25
CA VAL A 155 -13.98 -9.82 -11.35
C VAL A 155 -12.49 -10.19 -11.20
N PRO A 156 -11.54 -9.65 -11.99
CA PRO A 156 -10.12 -9.99 -11.82
C PRO A 156 -9.56 -9.57 -10.46
N CYS A 157 -10.05 -8.47 -9.88
CA CYS A 157 -9.63 -8.00 -8.56
C CYS A 157 -10.20 -8.89 -7.45
N ILE A 158 -11.43 -9.39 -7.59
CA ILE A 158 -12.08 -10.33 -6.67
C ILE A 158 -11.38 -11.70 -6.72
N GLU A 159 -11.06 -12.18 -7.92
CA GLU A 159 -10.32 -13.44 -8.10
C GLU A 159 -8.95 -13.37 -7.43
N ARG A 160 -8.18 -12.30 -7.68
CA ARG A 160 -6.89 -12.08 -7.03
C ARG A 160 -7.02 -11.92 -5.51
N GLN A 161 -8.06 -11.24 -5.02
CA GLN A 161 -8.33 -11.15 -3.58
C GLN A 161 -8.54 -12.54 -2.97
N ARG A 162 -9.32 -13.41 -3.62
CA ARG A 162 -9.57 -14.78 -3.14
C ARG A 162 -8.30 -15.63 -3.20
N GLU A 163 -7.49 -15.47 -4.23
CA GLU A 163 -6.19 -16.12 -4.37
C GLU A 163 -5.23 -15.72 -3.23
N VAL A 164 -4.96 -14.42 -3.06
CA VAL A 164 -4.10 -13.88 -2.01
C VAL A 164 -4.54 -14.39 -0.64
N ARG A 165 -5.85 -14.31 -0.37
CA ARG A 165 -6.42 -14.75 0.90
C ARG A 165 -6.15 -16.22 1.15
N ARG A 166 -6.49 -17.11 0.20
CA ARG A 166 -6.30 -18.56 0.34
C ARG A 166 -4.82 -18.91 0.56
N THR A 167 -3.93 -18.31 -0.23
CA THR A 167 -2.49 -18.58 -0.13
C THR A 167 -1.92 -18.12 1.21
N LEU A 168 -2.28 -16.94 1.69
CA LEU A 168 -1.81 -16.43 2.97
C LEU A 168 -2.42 -17.17 4.17
N GLU A 169 -3.69 -17.58 4.10
CA GLU A 169 -4.33 -18.41 5.13
C GLU A 169 -3.65 -19.79 5.22
N ALA A 170 -3.34 -20.42 4.08
CA ALA A 170 -2.61 -21.68 4.04
C ALA A 170 -1.19 -21.54 4.64
N ARG A 171 -0.46 -20.48 4.30
CA ARG A 171 0.89 -20.19 4.84
C ARG A 171 0.88 -19.88 6.34
N SER A 172 -0.21 -19.32 6.85
CA SER A 172 -0.34 -18.98 8.28
C SER A 172 -0.71 -20.19 9.16
N GLY A 173 -0.70 -21.40 8.59
CA GLY A 173 -0.93 -22.63 9.34
C GLY A 173 -2.39 -23.02 9.52
N GLY A 174 -3.29 -22.60 8.62
CA GLY A 174 -4.67 -23.08 8.60
C GLY A 174 -5.36 -22.94 9.95
N GLY A 175 -5.52 -21.70 10.43
CA GLY A 175 -6.38 -21.44 11.59
C GLY A 175 -7.79 -21.89 11.26
N ALA A 176 -8.19 -23.03 11.82
CA ALA A 176 -9.57 -23.48 11.89
C ALA A 176 -10.44 -22.32 12.42
N TRP A 177 -11.62 -22.18 11.80
CA TRP A 177 -12.67 -21.26 12.23
C TRP A 177 -13.19 -21.62 13.62
#